data_AF-A0AAX4K214-F1
#
_entry.id   AF-A0AAX4K214-F1
#
_cell.length_a   1.000
_cell.length_b   1.000
_cell.length_c   1.000
_cell.angle_alpha   90.00
_cell.angle_beta   90.00
_cell.angle_gamma   90.00
#
_symmetry.space_group_name_H-M   'P 1'
#
loop_
_entity.id
_entity.type
_entity.pdbx_description
1 polymer ?
#
loop_
_entity_poly.entity_id
_entity_poly.type
_entity_poly.pdbx_seq_one_letter_code
_entity_poly.pdbx_strand_id
1 'polypeptide(L)'
;MASQVPPSKAPTPLSDRPLPPSASLSEPADYKNTFRGRMTASKFADPCEAASKASLECLERSHYNRDECLDFFAAYRECKGKWTAQRKEDARKGRDTV
;
A
#
# COMPACT_ATOMS: atom_id res chain seq x y z
N MET A 1 -28.66 3.14 -1.92
CA MET A 1 -27.98 1.84 -1.72
C MET A 1 -26.87 1.75 -2.76
N ALA A 2 -25.61 1.84 -2.37
CA ALA A 2 -24.51 1.67 -3.33
C ALA A 2 -24.54 0.20 -3.80
N SER A 3 -24.97 -0.04 -5.04
CA SER A 3 -24.84 -1.37 -5.65
C SER A 3 -23.36 -1.70 -5.69
N GLN A 4 -22.91 -2.57 -4.78
CA GLN A 4 -21.61 -3.22 -4.92
C GLN A 4 -21.69 -4.07 -6.18
N VAL A 5 -21.10 -3.56 -7.25
CA VAL A 5 -20.88 -4.33 -8.47
C VAL A 5 -20.14 -5.59 -8.04
N PRO A 6 -20.69 -6.79 -8.27
CA PRO A 6 -20.01 -8.02 -7.91
C PRO A 6 -18.65 -8.03 -8.61
N PRO A 7 -17.55 -8.33 -7.90
CA PRO A 7 -16.23 -8.36 -8.50
C PRO A 7 -16.25 -9.33 -9.68
N SER A 8 -15.77 -8.86 -10.83
CA SER A 8 -15.71 -9.69 -12.03
C SER A 8 -14.77 -10.86 -11.74
N LYS A 9 -15.30 -12.10 -11.83
CA LYS A 9 -14.48 -13.33 -11.71
C LYS A 9 -13.77 -13.69 -13.01
N ALA A 10 -14.04 -12.94 -14.08
CA ALA A 10 -13.37 -13.16 -15.34
C ALA A 10 -11.90 -12.73 -15.20
N PRO A 11 -10.94 -13.57 -15.58
CA PRO A 11 -9.55 -13.19 -15.60
C PRO A 11 -9.34 -12.06 -16.62
N THR A 12 -8.53 -11.07 -16.26
CA THR A 12 -8.20 -9.97 -17.17
C THR A 12 -7.45 -10.48 -18.41
N PRO A 13 -7.64 -9.82 -19.56
CA PRO A 13 -6.79 -10.07 -20.72
C PRO A 13 -5.32 -9.85 -20.36
N LEU A 14 -4.44 -10.72 -20.85
CA LEU A 14 -2.99 -10.66 -20.62
C LEU A 14 -2.37 -9.29 -20.94
N SER A 15 -2.99 -8.51 -21.83
CA SER A 15 -2.59 -7.17 -22.24
C SER A 15 -2.85 -6.10 -21.17
N ASP A 16 -3.88 -6.27 -20.34
CA ASP A 16 -4.32 -5.31 -19.32
C ASP A 16 -3.84 -5.71 -17.90
N ARG A 17 -3.27 -6.91 -17.78
CA ARG A 17 -2.77 -7.41 -16.51
C ARG A 17 -1.64 -6.50 -16.00
N PRO A 18 -1.79 -5.90 -14.82
CA PRO A 18 -0.75 -5.05 -14.27
C PRO A 18 0.49 -5.92 -13.97
N LEU A 19 1.66 -5.39 -14.35
CA LEU A 19 2.95 -6.02 -14.08
C LEU A 19 3.10 -6.27 -12.57
N PRO A 20 3.73 -7.38 -12.15
CA PRO A 20 3.91 -7.65 -10.73
C PRO A 20 4.54 -6.43 -10.03
N PRO A 21 4.09 -6.09 -8.81
CA PRO A 21 4.64 -4.94 -8.09
C PRO A 21 6.15 -5.11 -7.99
N SER A 22 6.89 -4.13 -8.50
CA SER A 22 8.35 -4.15 -8.38
C SER A 22 8.73 -4.17 -6.91
N ALA A 23 9.85 -4.82 -6.55
CA ALA A 23 10.31 -4.93 -5.16
C ALA A 23 10.42 -3.57 -4.45
N SER A 24 10.65 -2.50 -5.22
CA SER A 24 10.65 -1.10 -4.79
C SER A 24 9.31 -0.57 -4.24
N LEU A 25 8.17 -1.21 -4.52
CA LEU A 25 6.88 -0.91 -3.87
C LEU A 25 6.75 -1.57 -2.48
N SER A 26 7.55 -2.59 -2.21
CA SER A 26 7.59 -3.31 -0.93
C SER A 26 8.58 -2.68 0.07
N GLU A 27 9.32 -1.68 -0.39
CA GLU A 27 10.23 -0.87 0.41
C GLU A 27 9.49 0.40 0.85
N PRO A 28 9.25 0.60 2.17
CA PRO A 28 8.64 1.83 2.64
C PRO A 28 9.57 3.00 2.33
N ALA A 29 9.03 4.07 1.74
CA ALA A 29 9.75 5.35 1.68
C ALA A 29 10.13 5.78 3.10
N ASP A 30 11.25 6.50 3.26
CA ASP A 30 11.71 7.01 4.56
C ASP A 30 10.57 7.71 5.32
N TYR A 31 9.96 7.00 6.26
CA TYR A 31 8.79 7.47 7.03
C TYR A 31 9.10 8.79 7.76
N LYS A 32 10.37 9.02 8.09
CA LYS A 32 10.85 10.29 8.65
C LYS A 32 10.57 11.46 7.72
N ASN A 33 10.65 11.29 6.40
CA ASN A 33 10.36 12.34 5.44
C ASN A 33 8.85 12.55 5.27
N THR A 34 8.06 11.46 5.38
CA THR A 34 6.59 11.51 5.34
C THR A 34 6.00 12.33 6.50
N PHE A 35 6.62 12.26 7.69
CA PHE A 35 6.20 13.04 8.86
C PHE A 35 6.94 14.39 9.00
N ARG A 36 8.22 14.52 8.60
CA ARG A 36 8.90 15.85 8.59
C ARG A 36 8.21 16.86 7.68
N GLY A 37 7.66 16.43 6.56
CA GLY A 37 6.89 17.29 5.64
C GLY A 37 5.46 17.56 6.11
N ARG A 38 4.91 16.75 7.02
CA ARG A 38 3.57 16.92 7.58
C ARG A 38 3.70 17.26 9.06
N MET A 39 3.67 18.56 9.36
CA MET A 39 3.74 19.17 10.71
C MET A 39 2.80 18.56 11.77
N THR A 40 1.85 17.72 11.37
CA THR A 40 1.04 16.90 12.27
C THR A 40 1.14 15.45 11.81
N ALA A 41 1.31 14.53 12.76
CA ALA A 41 1.06 13.11 12.55
C ALA A 41 -0.44 12.89 12.30
N SER A 42 -0.90 13.30 11.11
CA SER A 42 -2.28 13.19 10.69
C SER A 42 -2.67 11.71 10.66
N LYS A 43 -3.89 11.41 11.11
CA LYS A 43 -4.50 10.07 11.08
C LYS A 43 -4.57 9.46 9.67
N PHE A 44 -4.26 10.23 8.63
CA PHE A 44 -4.30 9.86 7.21
C PHE A 44 -2.91 9.83 6.54
N ALA A 45 -1.82 9.89 7.32
CA ALA A 45 -0.48 9.71 6.77
C ALA A 45 -0.18 8.22 6.56
N ASP A 46 -0.37 7.74 5.34
CA ASP A 46 0.03 6.39 4.93
C ASP A 46 1.50 6.40 4.45
N PRO A 47 2.46 5.82 5.19
CA PRO A 47 3.86 5.72 4.74
C PRO A 47 4.05 4.78 3.55
N CYS A 48 3.00 4.04 3.18
CA CYS A 48 2.94 3.11 2.06
C CYS A 48 2.06 3.66 0.92
N GLU A 49 1.95 4.99 0.78
CA GLU A 49 1.11 5.65 -0.22
C GLU A 49 1.36 5.14 -1.65
N ALA A 50 2.63 4.87 -2.00
CA ALA A 50 2.99 4.30 -3.30
C ALA A 50 2.39 2.91 -3.54
N ALA A 51 2.47 2.02 -2.54
CA ALA A 51 1.87 0.69 -2.60
C ALA A 51 0.34 0.74 -2.63
N SER A 52 -0.26 1.68 -1.89
CA SER A 52 -1.71 1.92 -1.92
C SER A 52 -2.19 2.33 -3.32
N LYS A 53 -1.54 3.34 -3.93
CA LYS A 53 -1.83 3.78 -5.30
C LYS A 53 -1.67 2.65 -6.30
N ALA A 54 -0.60 1.87 -6.21
CA ALA A 54 -0.37 0.72 -7.10
C ALA A 54 -1.48 -0.34 -6.97
N SER A 55 -1.94 -0.63 -5.75
CA SER A 55 -3.04 -1.59 -5.53
C SER A 55 -4.39 -1.10 -6.08
N LEU A 56 -4.63 0.22 -6.04
CA LEU A 56 -5.82 0.85 -6.62
C LEU A 56 -5.76 0.84 -8.15
N GLU A 57 -4.60 1.17 -8.75
CA GLU A 57 -4.41 1.06 -10.20
C GLU A 57 -4.64 -0.36 -10.71
N CYS A 58 -4.19 -1.37 -9.95
CA CYS A 58 -4.45 -2.77 -10.28
C CYS A 58 -5.95 -3.07 -10.30
N LEU A 59 -6.70 -2.61 -9.30
CA LEU A 59 -8.15 -2.79 -9.24
C LEU A 59 -8.88 -2.09 -10.40
N GLU A 60 -8.46 -0.88 -10.75
CA GLU A 60 -9.06 -0.13 -11.86
C GLU A 60 -8.86 -0.86 -13.21
N ARG A 61 -7.67 -1.40 -13.46
CA ARG A 61 -7.36 -2.17 -14.68
C ARG A 61 -8.01 -3.54 -14.70
N SER A 62 -8.22 -4.14 -13.54
CA SER A 62 -8.78 -5.49 -13.41
C SER A 62 -10.28 -5.56 -13.17
N HIS A 63 -11.02 -4.49 -13.44
CA HIS A 63 -12.45 -4.41 -13.17
C HIS A 63 -12.82 -4.80 -11.73
N TYR A 64 -11.99 -4.36 -10.79
CA TYR A 64 -12.08 -4.64 -9.36
C TYR A 64 -11.96 -6.13 -8.98
N ASN A 65 -11.26 -6.92 -9.79
CA ASN A 65 -10.92 -8.29 -9.44
C ASN A 65 -9.80 -8.31 -8.39
N ARG A 66 -10.18 -8.59 -7.13
CA ARG A 66 -9.23 -8.61 -6.01
C ARG A 66 -8.21 -9.73 -6.09
N ASP A 67 -8.57 -10.85 -6.71
CA ASP A 67 -7.75 -12.06 -6.71
C ASP A 67 -6.49 -11.88 -7.56
N GLU A 68 -6.55 -11.04 -8.60
CA GLU A 68 -5.40 -10.70 -9.44
C GLU A 68 -4.46 -9.67 -8.79
N CYS A 69 -4.98 -8.88 -7.86
CA CYS A 69 -4.23 -7.83 -7.18
C CYS A 69 -3.63 -8.27 -5.83
N LEU A 70 -3.68 -9.57 -5.50
CA LEU A 70 -3.19 -10.10 -4.22
C LEU A 70 -1.72 -9.76 -3.95
N ASP A 71 -0.88 -9.75 -4.99
CA ASP A 71 0.54 -9.41 -4.87
C ASP A 71 0.75 -7.95 -4.48
N PHE A 72 -0.07 -7.03 -5.02
CA PHE A 72 -0.04 -5.61 -4.63
C PHE A 72 -0.51 -5.42 -3.18
N PHE A 73 -1.53 -6.17 -2.77
CA PHE A 73 -1.98 -6.16 -1.37
C PHE A 73 -0.96 -6.78 -0.41
N ALA A 74 -0.20 -7.77 -0.85
CA ALA A 74 0.89 -8.35 -0.08
C ALA A 74 2.00 -7.31 0.14
N ALA A 75 2.43 -6.62 -0.93
CA ALA A 75 3.42 -5.54 -0.84
C ALA A 75 3.00 -4.42 0.14
N TYR A 76 1.72 -3.99 0.10
CA TYR A 76 1.19 -3.01 1.05
C TYR A 76 1.23 -3.52 2.51
N ARG A 77 0.83 -4.78 2.73
CA ARG A 77 0.87 -5.41 4.07
C ARG A 77 2.30 -5.50 4.61
N GLU A 78 3.26 -5.88 3.76
CA GLU A 78 4.66 -5.93 4.13
C GLU A 78 5.22 -4.54 4.48
N CYS A 79 4.93 -3.54 3.66
CA CYS A 79 5.34 -2.16 3.92
C CYS A 79 4.79 -1.66 5.28
N LYS A 80 3.50 -1.90 5.55
CA LYS A 80 2.87 -1.53 6.83
C LYS A 80 3.45 -2.32 8.00
N GLY A 81 3.78 -3.59 7.80
CA GLY A 81 4.45 -4.45 8.79
C GLY A 81 5.82 -3.91 9.16
N LYS A 82 6.67 -3.63 8.17
CA LYS A 82 8.00 -3.03 8.35
C LYS A 82 7.91 -1.69 9.07
N TRP A 83 6.97 -0.83 8.69
CA TRP A 83 6.76 0.45 9.35
C TRP A 83 6.36 0.32 10.83
N THR A 84 5.40 -0.56 11.13
CA THR A 84 4.97 -0.80 12.52
C THR A 84 6.10 -1.37 13.36
N ALA A 85 6.94 -2.24 12.79
CA ALA A 85 8.12 -2.77 13.44
C ALA A 85 9.16 -1.67 13.71
N GLN A 86 9.45 -0.80 12.74
CA GLN A 86 10.37 0.32 12.93
C GLN A 86 9.88 1.30 14.00
N ARG A 87 8.60 1.65 14.00
CA ARG A 87 7.99 2.48 15.06
C ARG A 87 8.13 1.89 16.45
N LYS A 88 7.90 0.58 16.59
CA LYS A 88 8.08 -0.13 17.87
C LYS A 88 9.56 -0.13 18.30
N GLU A 89 10.47 -0.29 17.36
CA GLU A 89 11.90 -0.29 17.61
C GLU A 89 12.44 1.10 17.97
N ASP A 90 11.98 2.15 17.31
CA ASP A 90 12.32 3.53 17.65
C ASP A 90 11.79 3.91 19.04
N ALA A 91 10.55 3.51 19.36
CA ALA A 91 9.99 3.68 20.70
C ALA A 91 10.82 2.95 21.77
N ARG A 92 11.27 1.72 21.49
CA ARG A 92 12.17 0.96 22.39
C ARG A 92 13.52 1.65 22.57
N LYS A 93 14.03 2.27 21.50
CA LYS A 93 15.32 3.01 21.49
C LYS A 93 15.19 4.44 22.01
N GLY A 94 14.00 4.89 22.42
CA GLY A 94 13.76 6.26 22.87
C GLY A 94 13.98 7.32 21.79
N ARG A 95 13.94 6.94 20.50
CA ARG A 95 13.97 7.90 19.39
C ARG A 95 12.56 8.44 19.21
N ASP A 96 12.43 9.75 19.36
CA ASP A 96 11.17 10.45 19.16
C ASP A 96 10.60 10.13 17.77
N THR A 97 9.30 9.86 17.72
CA THR A 97 8.58 9.53 16.49
C THR A 97 7.68 10.69 16.04
N VAL A 98 7.90 11.89 16.58
CA VAL A 98 7.30 13.16 16.15
C VAL A 98 8.39 14.21 16.00
#